data_AF-A0A4U9HF80-F1
#
_entry.id   AF-A0A4U9HF80-F1
#
_cell.length_a   1.000
_cell.length_b   1.000
_cell.length_c   1.000
_cell.angle_alpha   90.00
_cell.angle_beta   90.00
_cell.angle_gamma   90.00
#
_symmetry.space_group_name_H-M   'P 1'
#
loop_
_entity.id
_entity.type
_entity.pdbx_description
1 polymer ?
#
loop_
_entity_poly.entity_id
_entity_poly.type
_entity_poly.pdbx_seq_one_letter_code
_entity_poly.pdbx_strand_id
1 'polypeptide(L)'
;MTDGAAVAGSILSDPALKTPATVPTLLCRCEDVTLGQVAGQAQPLRHGRLPGKICATAARYLFDWPLAPPRTSLTPVRTATLLRGAERESDA
;
A
#
# COMPACT_ATOMS: atom_id res chain seq x y z
N MET A 1 17.28 -21.27 1.26
CA MET A 1 16.39 -20.67 2.26
C MET A 1 16.98 -19.32 2.59
N THR A 2 16.68 -18.30 1.78
CA THR A 2 17.20 -16.94 1.98
C THR A 2 16.05 -16.09 2.48
N ASP A 3 16.25 -15.58 3.69
CA ASP A 3 15.33 -14.77 4.47
C ASP A 3 14.89 -13.53 3.66
N GLY A 4 13.59 -13.36 3.51
CA GLY A 4 12.99 -12.21 2.85
C GLY A 4 13.05 -11.01 3.77
N ALA A 5 14.20 -10.35 3.87
CA ALA A 5 14.37 -9.15 4.65
C ALA A 5 13.32 -8.10 4.23
N ALA A 6 12.37 -7.82 5.12
CA ALA A 6 11.41 -6.75 4.96
C ALA A 6 12.18 -5.43 4.88
N VAL A 7 12.03 -4.70 3.77
CA VAL A 7 12.49 -3.30 3.67
C VAL A 7 11.65 -2.48 4.64
N ALA A 8 12.13 -2.35 5.87
CA ALA A 8 11.65 -1.41 6.88
C ALA A 8 12.28 -0.03 6.65
N GLY A 9 12.15 0.48 5.43
CA GLY A 9 12.52 1.86 5.14
C GLY A 9 11.51 2.77 5.82
N SER A 10 11.89 3.42 6.92
CA SER A 10 11.10 4.50 7.50
C SER A 10 11.00 5.63 6.49
N ILE A 11 9.80 5.87 5.99
CA ILE A 11 9.47 7.05 5.23
C ILE A 11 9.57 8.24 6.19
N LEU A 12 10.53 9.12 5.96
CA LEU A 12 10.75 10.28 6.82
C LEU A 12 9.52 11.20 6.73
N SER A 13 8.85 11.41 7.86
CA SER A 13 7.61 12.18 7.94
C SER A 13 7.92 13.66 8.17
N ASP A 14 8.40 14.35 7.14
CA ASP A 14 8.68 15.79 7.20
C ASP A 14 7.35 16.59 7.21
N PRO A 15 7.05 17.39 8.26
CA PRO A 15 5.86 18.25 8.32
C PRO A 15 5.74 19.23 7.17
N ALA A 16 6.84 19.63 6.51
CA ALA A 16 6.80 20.45 5.31
C ALA A 16 6.09 19.75 4.13
N LEU A 17 6.00 18.42 4.13
CA LEU A 17 5.24 17.65 3.12
C LEU A 17 3.73 17.89 3.19
N LYS A 18 3.21 18.44 4.31
CA LYS A 18 1.81 18.90 4.38
C LYS A 18 1.57 20.18 3.58
N THR A 19 2.63 20.88 3.18
CA THR A 19 2.58 22.22 2.60
C THR A 19 3.50 22.28 1.37
N PRO A 20 3.24 21.48 0.32
CA PRO A 20 2.75 22.06 -0.94
C PRO A 20 1.97 21.03 -1.78
N ALA A 21 1.23 20.13 -1.14
CA ALA A 21 0.52 19.07 -1.82
C ALA A 21 -0.67 19.67 -2.60
N THR A 22 -0.50 19.88 -3.90
CA THR A 22 -1.53 20.47 -4.76
C THR A 22 -2.46 19.38 -5.30
N VAL A 23 -3.66 19.76 -5.76
CA VAL A 23 -4.66 18.86 -6.37
C VAL A 23 -4.07 17.83 -7.36
N PRO A 24 -3.14 18.18 -8.28
CA PRO A 24 -2.55 17.21 -9.21
C PRO A 24 -1.45 16.33 -8.63
N THR A 25 -1.01 16.55 -7.38
CA THR A 25 0.04 15.74 -6.75
C THR A 25 -0.40 14.27 -6.69
N LEU A 26 0.44 13.38 -7.20
CA LEU A 26 0.18 11.93 -7.13
C LEU A 26 0.28 11.44 -5.68
N LEU A 27 -0.79 10.80 -5.22
CA LEU A 27 -0.84 10.07 -3.96
C LEU A 27 -0.46 8.60 -4.15
N CYS A 28 -0.91 7.99 -5.24
CA CYS A 28 -0.54 6.62 -5.59
C CYS A 28 -0.13 6.48 -7.04
N ARG A 29 1.08 5.95 -7.27
CA ARG A 29 1.59 5.69 -8.63
C ARG A 29 1.07 4.39 -9.23
N CYS A 30 0.72 3.39 -8.43
CA CYS A 30 0.25 2.09 -8.94
C CYS A 30 -1.14 2.19 -9.57
N GLU A 31 -1.94 3.16 -9.12
CA GLU A 31 -3.30 3.39 -9.58
C GLU A 31 -3.50 4.80 -10.17
N ASP A 32 -2.42 5.55 -10.35
CA ASP A 32 -2.41 6.93 -10.86
C ASP A 32 -3.46 7.84 -10.18
N VAL A 33 -3.53 7.76 -8.85
CA VAL A 33 -4.47 8.55 -8.02
C VAL A 33 -3.78 9.81 -7.53
N THR A 34 -4.41 10.96 -7.74
CA THR A 34 -3.97 12.27 -7.22
C THR A 34 -4.65 12.63 -5.90
N LEU A 35 -4.07 13.59 -5.16
CA LEU A 35 -4.68 14.13 -3.95
C LEU A 35 -6.05 14.76 -4.20
N GLY A 36 -6.22 15.43 -5.35
CA GLY A 36 -7.48 16.03 -5.76
C GLY A 36 -8.62 15.03 -5.91
N GLN A 37 -8.33 13.82 -6.39
CA GLN A 37 -9.33 12.77 -6.57
C GLN A 37 -9.82 12.18 -5.24
N VAL A 38 -9.05 12.34 -4.16
CA VAL A 38 -9.38 11.81 -2.84
C VAL A 38 -9.71 12.88 -1.80
N ALA A 39 -9.49 14.16 -2.12
CA ALA A 39 -9.80 15.27 -1.23
C ALA A 39 -11.30 15.24 -0.86
N GLY A 40 -11.59 15.24 0.44
CA GLY A 40 -12.96 15.17 0.96
C GLY A 40 -13.57 13.76 1.07
N GLN A 41 -12.84 12.70 0.69
CA GLN A 41 -13.27 11.33 0.95
C GLN A 41 -13.00 10.95 2.42
N ALA A 42 -13.94 10.25 3.05
CA ALA A 42 -13.80 9.79 4.44
C ALA A 42 -12.85 8.58 4.57
N GLN A 43 -12.55 7.89 3.46
CA GLN A 43 -11.75 6.69 3.44
C GLN A 43 -11.07 6.49 2.07
N PRO A 44 -9.95 5.75 2.01
CA PRO A 44 -9.26 5.50 0.76
C PRO A 44 -10.14 4.76 -0.23
N LEU A 45 -10.07 5.21 -1.49
CA LEU A 45 -10.56 4.47 -2.63
C LEU A 45 -9.84 3.11 -2.66
N ARG A 46 -10.58 2.02 -2.47
CA ARG A 46 -10.07 0.64 -2.57
C ARG A 46 -9.94 0.24 -4.03
N HIS A 47 -9.14 0.97 -4.78
CA HIS A 47 -8.84 0.63 -6.16
C HIS A 47 -7.37 0.24 -6.21
N GLY A 48 -7.07 -0.97 -6.72
CA GLY A 48 -5.68 -1.38 -6.90
C GLY A 48 -5.41 -2.88 -6.89
N ARG A 49 -4.62 -3.30 -7.87
CA ARG A 49 -4.12 -4.68 -8.07
C ARG A 49 -2.98 -5.02 -7.09
N LEU A 50 -2.42 -4.01 -6.41
CA LEU A 50 -1.26 -4.12 -5.53
C LEU A 50 -1.59 -3.55 -4.14
N PRO A 51 -1.08 -4.16 -3.04
CA PRO A 51 -1.18 -3.57 -1.72
C PRO A 51 -0.31 -2.30 -1.66
N GLY A 52 -0.96 -1.15 -1.51
CA GLY A 52 -0.32 0.15 -1.49
C GLY A 52 0.49 0.44 -0.22
N LYS A 53 1.70 -0.13 -0.05
CA LYS A 53 2.52 0.09 1.16
C LYS A 53 2.89 1.56 1.37
N ILE A 54 3.27 2.24 0.28
CA ILE A 54 3.73 3.64 0.30
C ILE A 54 2.53 4.58 0.38
N CYS A 55 1.57 4.43 -0.54
CA CYS A 55 0.40 5.31 -0.61
C CYS A 55 -0.52 5.17 0.60
N ALA A 56 -0.64 3.99 1.23
CA ALA A 56 -1.42 3.86 2.46
C ALA A 56 -0.78 4.64 3.63
N THR A 57 0.55 4.61 3.74
CA THR A 57 1.26 5.39 4.77
C THR A 57 1.17 6.90 4.50
N ALA A 58 1.32 7.31 3.24
CA ALA A 58 1.13 8.70 2.84
C ALA A 58 -0.30 9.18 3.12
N ALA A 59 -1.30 8.36 2.82
CA ALA A 59 -2.71 8.69 3.08
C ALA A 59 -3.03 8.78 4.58
N ARG A 60 -2.45 7.91 5.42
CA ARG A 60 -2.50 8.08 6.88
C ARG A 60 -1.89 9.42 7.28
N TYR A 61 -0.73 9.76 6.76
CA TYR A 61 -0.05 10.99 7.16
C TYR A 61 -0.78 12.28 6.73
N LEU A 62 -1.36 12.28 5.53
CA LEU A 62 -2.01 13.45 4.93
C LEU A 62 -3.48 13.61 5.35
N PHE A 63 -4.20 12.50 5.54
CA PHE A 63 -5.65 12.50 5.77
C PHE A 63 -6.09 11.83 7.08
N ASP A 64 -5.13 11.37 7.88
CA ASP A 64 -5.38 10.63 9.13
C ASP A 64 -6.21 9.34 8.94
N TRP A 65 -6.17 8.78 7.73
CA TRP A 65 -6.89 7.55 7.42
C TRP A 65 -6.28 6.33 8.13
N PRO A 66 -7.12 5.41 8.62
CA PRO A 66 -6.63 4.22 9.31
C PRO A 66 -5.86 3.28 8.34
N LEU A 67 -4.75 2.71 8.83
CA LEU A 67 -4.07 1.63 8.12
C LEU A 67 -4.82 0.32 8.36
N ALA A 68 -5.40 -0.24 7.30
CA ALA A 68 -5.97 -1.57 7.35
C ALA A 68 -4.86 -2.62 7.56
N PRO A 69 -5.14 -3.73 8.27
CA PRO A 69 -4.18 -4.81 8.42
C PRO A 69 -3.76 -5.36 7.04
N PRO A 70 -2.47 -5.71 6.85
CA PRO A 70 -2.01 -6.28 5.59
C PRO A 70 -2.81 -7.54 5.24
N ARG A 71 -3.17 -7.69 3.97
CA ARG A 71 -3.80 -8.91 3.47
C ARG A 71 -2.77 -10.03 3.36
N THR A 72 -3.23 -11.28 3.51
CA THR A 72 -2.42 -12.48 3.23
C THR A 72 -1.92 -12.42 1.79
N SER A 73 -0.60 -12.57 1.63
CA SER A 73 0.21 -12.11 0.47
C SER A 73 0.61 -10.63 0.53
N LEU A 74 1.78 -10.38 1.12
CA LEU A 74 2.37 -9.04 1.28
C LEU A 74 3.04 -8.51 0.01
N THR A 75 3.21 -9.35 -1.00
CA THR A 75 3.83 -9.04 -2.29
C THR A 75 3.13 -9.79 -3.41
N PRO A 76 3.12 -9.26 -4.64
CA PRO A 76 2.55 -9.96 -5.78
C PRO A 76 3.18 -11.34 -5.95
N VAL A 77 2.32 -12.35 -6.08
CA VAL A 77 2.73 -13.74 -6.24
C VAL A 77 1.99 -14.35 -7.41
N ARG A 78 2.65 -15.23 -8.16
CA ARG A 78 2.02 -15.93 -9.28
C ARG A 78 1.00 -16.93 -8.73
N THR A 79 -0.13 -17.08 -9.43
CA THR A 79 -1.17 -18.07 -9.06
C THR A 79 -0.61 -19.48 -8.91
N ALA A 80 0.30 -19.90 -9.81
CA ALA A 80 0.94 -21.21 -9.72
C ALA A 80 1.75 -21.41 -8.42
N THR A 81 2.33 -20.35 -7.87
CA THR A 81 3.06 -20.41 -6.59
C THR A 81 2.09 -20.58 -5.42
N LEU A 82 0.92 -19.95 -5.47
CA LEU A 82 -0.13 -20.13 -4.47
C LEU A 82 -0.69 -21.56 -4.48
N LEU A 83 -0.99 -22.10 -5.67
CA LEU A 83 -1.50 -23.47 -5.82
C LEU A 83 -0.51 -24.49 -5.23
N ARG A 84 0.77 -24.37 -5.59
CA ARG A 84 1.83 -25.23 -5.04
C ARG A 84 2.02 -25.06 -3.53
N GLY A 85 1.68 -23.90 -2.97
CA GLY A 85 1.68 -23.68 -1.52
C GLY A 85 0.54 -24.42 -0.83
N ALA A 86 -0.67 -24.32 -1.38
CA ALA A 86 -1.86 -24.97 -0.85
C ALA A 86 -1.77 -26.51 -0.89
N GLU A 87 -1.18 -27.09 -1.93
CA GLU A 87 -0.92 -28.53 -2.02
C GLU A 87 -0.02 -29.00 -0.86
N ARG A 88 1.04 -28.25 -0.54
CA ARG A 88 1.95 -28.60 0.58
C ARG A 88 1.32 -28.43 1.97
N GLU A 89 0.40 -27.49 2.13
CA GLU A 89 -0.37 -27.31 3.37
C GLU A 89 -1.37 -28.45 3.59
N SER A 90 -1.89 -29.03 2.49
CA SER A 90 -2.88 -30.11 2.55
C SER A 90 -2.26 -31.49 2.82
N ASP A 91 -0.97 -31.66 2.52
CA ASP A 91 -0.20 -32.90 2.74
C ASP A 91 0.50 -32.94 4.12
N ALA A 92 0.35 -31.90 4.94
CA ALA A 92 0.96 -31.76 6.27
C ALA A 92 -0.08 -31.93 7.38
#